data_AF-A0A3T1E2B2-F1
#
_entry.id   AF-A0A3T1E2B2-F1
#
_cell.length_a   1.000
_cell.length_b   1.000
_cell.length_c   1.000
_cell.angle_alpha   90.00
_cell.angle_beta   90.00
_cell.angle_gamma   90.00
#
_symmetry.space_group_name_H-M   'P 1'
#
loop_
_entity.id
_entity.type
_entity.pdbx_description
1 polymer ?
#
loop_
_entity_poly.entity_id
_entity_poly.type
_entity_poly.pdbx_seq_one_letter_code
_entity_poly.pdbx_strand_id
1 'polypeptide(L)'
;MSKQREIEPIKGGIVLFAKKLAKLVGTIALAGMLITSLSVDYAQASLVSGSKFLGNIIAGSVPSSFGTYWNQVTPENGTKWGSVEGARNSMNWGQADTSYNYAKSNGMPFKFHTLVWGSQEPSWVGSLSAADQKAEVTQWIQLAGQRYGGSEYVDVVNEPLHAKPDYRNAIGGDGATGWDWIIWSFQQARAAFPNSKLLINEYGIINDPNLADQYVNIINILKSRGLVDGIGIQCHQFSMDTVSVSTMNTVLGKLSATGLPIYVSELDMTGDDATQLARYQQKFPVLWENPNVKGITLWGYIQGQTWINGTHLLNSNGTERPALQWLKTYLSGNNGGSGGTTASIYHDFESGTEGWAGGTISGGPWSTTAWASKNTHSLQVDIPMASGSAHYMYKTGTFNVTGFNQLRATVHGSTWGGYGSGLGVKLYVKYGSNYAWKDSGWATIGANGTINLTLDLTGIDKTNIKEYGIQFIDASNSSGTASVYVDNVYLWN
;
A
#
# COMPACT_ATOMS: atom_id res chain seq x y z
N MET A 1 -14.21 18.11 76.11
CA MET A 1 -14.84 19.36 76.61
C MET A 1 -14.56 20.42 75.55
N SER A 2 -15.49 20.73 74.65
CA SER A 2 -16.65 21.64 74.82
C SER A 2 -16.21 23.07 75.21
N LYS A 3 -16.67 24.14 74.56
CA LYS A 3 -17.99 24.38 73.93
C LYS A 3 -17.93 25.24 72.66
N GLN A 4 -18.93 25.06 71.79
CA GLN A 4 -19.35 26.05 70.79
C GLN A 4 -19.83 27.35 71.45
N ARG A 5 -19.82 28.46 70.69
CA ARG A 5 -20.92 29.44 70.67
C ARG A 5 -21.12 29.97 69.26
N GLU A 6 -22.22 29.60 68.64
CA GLU A 6 -22.92 30.48 67.71
C GLU A 6 -23.71 31.54 68.51
N ILE A 7 -24.09 32.63 67.83
CA ILE A 7 -25.43 33.28 67.83
C ILE A 7 -25.27 34.66 67.16
N GLU A 8 -25.79 34.79 65.95
CA GLU A 8 -26.22 36.06 65.32
C GLU A 8 -27.60 36.48 65.90
N PRO A 9 -28.00 37.77 65.93
CA PRO A 9 -28.79 38.29 64.79
C PRO A 9 -28.84 39.82 64.50
N ILE A 10 -28.89 40.16 63.20
CA ILE A 10 -29.81 41.09 62.49
C ILE A 10 -29.89 42.60 62.88
N LYS A 11 -29.67 43.47 61.87
CA LYS A 11 -30.56 44.57 61.35
C LYS A 11 -29.79 45.47 60.37
N GLY A 12 -30.21 45.77 59.13
CA GLY A 12 -31.35 45.32 58.28
C GLY A 12 -30.87 45.20 56.80
N GLY A 13 -31.60 44.62 55.84
CA GLY A 13 -32.97 44.99 55.40
C GLY A 13 -32.87 45.99 54.23
N ILE A 14 -32.53 45.57 53.01
CA ILE A 14 -33.43 45.07 51.94
C ILE A 14 -34.64 46.01 51.68
N VAL A 15 -34.81 46.51 50.44
CA VAL A 15 -36.06 46.46 49.63
C VAL A 15 -35.94 47.29 48.31
N LEU A 16 -36.01 46.55 47.18
CA LEU A 16 -36.66 46.82 45.86
C LEU A 16 -36.35 48.04 44.94
N PHE A 17 -35.90 47.65 43.73
CA PHE A 17 -36.56 47.83 42.41
C PHE A 17 -36.88 49.24 41.81
N ALA A 18 -36.15 49.50 40.71
CA ALA A 18 -36.64 49.72 39.34
C ALA A 18 -37.15 51.10 38.85
N LYS A 19 -36.71 51.40 37.59
CA LYS A 19 -37.25 52.36 36.62
C LYS A 19 -37.05 53.85 37.01
N LYS A 20 -36.62 54.78 36.15
CA LYS A 20 -36.70 54.98 34.68
C LYS A 20 -35.83 56.25 34.35
N LEU A 21 -35.42 56.68 33.15
CA LEU A 21 -35.62 56.32 31.72
C LEU A 21 -34.59 57.10 30.84
N ALA A 22 -34.29 56.61 29.62
CA ALA A 22 -33.90 57.40 28.41
C ALA A 22 -32.49 58.08 28.37
N LYS A 23 -31.78 58.21 27.24
CA LYS A 23 -31.95 57.89 25.77
C LYS A 23 -30.55 58.06 25.08
N LEU A 24 -30.20 57.64 23.85
CA LEU A 24 -30.83 56.81 22.79
C LEU A 24 -29.74 56.32 21.79
N VAL A 25 -29.80 55.05 21.33
CA VAL A 25 -29.25 54.46 20.07
C VAL A 25 -27.74 54.55 19.74
N GLY A 26 -27.14 53.36 19.58
CA GLY A 26 -25.81 53.11 19.00
C GLY A 26 -25.63 51.61 18.77
N THR A 27 -26.22 51.10 17.69
CA THR A 27 -26.36 49.71 17.24
C THR A 27 -25.27 48.72 17.72
N ILE A 28 -25.58 47.84 18.68
CA ILE A 28 -24.82 46.59 18.88
C ILE A 28 -25.35 45.58 17.86
N ALA A 29 -24.65 45.47 16.72
CA ALA A 29 -24.85 44.34 15.84
C ALA A 29 -24.37 43.06 16.54
N LEU A 30 -25.16 41.98 16.47
CA LEU A 30 -24.64 40.64 16.69
C LEU A 30 -23.63 40.35 15.56
N ALA A 31 -22.36 40.66 15.82
CA ALA A 31 -21.26 40.02 15.14
C ALA A 31 -21.20 38.58 15.65
N GLY A 32 -22.09 37.74 15.10
CA GLY A 32 -21.89 36.30 15.18
C GLY A 32 -20.54 36.02 14.56
N MET A 33 -19.54 35.68 15.39
CA MET A 33 -18.31 35.10 14.91
C MET A 33 -18.69 33.76 14.28
N LEU A 34 -18.98 33.80 12.98
CA LEU A 34 -18.56 32.71 12.11
C LEU A 34 -17.07 32.56 12.38
N ILE A 35 -16.73 31.56 13.20
CA ILE A 35 -15.48 30.85 13.00
C ILE A 35 -15.67 30.17 11.65
N THR A 36 -15.41 30.91 10.58
CA THR A 36 -15.01 30.30 9.32
C THR A 36 -13.78 29.50 9.69
N SER A 37 -13.95 28.19 9.81
CA SER A 37 -12.86 27.26 9.65
C SER A 37 -12.25 27.59 8.31
N LEU A 38 -11.14 28.34 8.32
CA LEU A 38 -10.21 28.37 7.22
C LEU A 38 -9.65 26.95 7.17
N SER A 39 -10.36 26.08 6.46
CA SER A 39 -9.75 24.94 5.80
C SER A 39 -8.67 25.53 4.90
N VAL A 40 -7.47 25.60 5.45
CA VAL A 40 -6.29 25.84 4.64
C VAL A 40 -6.13 24.57 3.83
N ASP A 41 -6.75 24.58 2.64
CA ASP A 41 -6.54 23.59 1.61
C ASP A 41 -5.09 23.74 1.14
N TYR A 42 -4.17 23.20 1.93
CA TYR A 42 -2.90 22.72 1.42
C TYR A 42 -3.26 21.62 0.43
N ALA A 43 -3.30 21.99 -0.85
CA ALA A 43 -3.39 21.06 -1.96
C ALA A 43 -2.18 20.12 -1.87
N GLN A 44 -2.36 18.99 -1.19
CA GLN A 44 -1.35 17.97 -0.96
C GLN A 44 -0.94 17.38 -2.30
N ALA A 45 0.16 17.86 -2.86
CA ALA A 45 0.73 17.37 -4.10
C ALA A 45 1.45 16.01 -3.92
N SER A 46 0.88 15.11 -3.12
CA SER A 46 1.33 13.71 -3.04
C SER A 46 0.81 12.93 -4.25
N LEU A 47 1.50 11.84 -4.59
CA LEU A 47 1.02 10.92 -5.62
C LEU A 47 -0.25 10.18 -5.22
N VAL A 48 -0.67 10.22 -3.95
CA VAL A 48 -1.84 9.49 -3.46
C VAL A 48 -2.82 10.36 -2.67
N SER A 49 -4.10 10.25 -3.03
CA SER A 49 -5.24 10.71 -2.24
C SER A 49 -6.19 9.54 -1.96
N GLY A 50 -6.37 9.17 -0.70
CA GLY A 50 -7.21 8.05 -0.30
C GLY A 50 -6.89 7.52 1.09
N SER A 51 -7.36 6.30 1.39
CA SER A 51 -7.15 5.63 2.69
C SER A 51 -5.83 4.87 2.81
N LYS A 52 -5.08 4.70 1.71
CA LYS A 52 -3.71 4.16 1.70
C LYS A 52 -2.71 5.30 1.60
N PHE A 53 -1.59 5.20 2.31
CA PHE A 53 -0.47 6.12 2.18
C PHE A 53 0.59 5.62 1.19
N LEU A 54 1.32 6.56 0.58
CA LEU A 54 2.59 6.32 -0.09
C LEU A 54 3.65 7.20 0.58
N GLY A 55 4.50 6.58 1.38
CA GLY A 55 5.53 7.25 2.17
C GLY A 55 6.93 7.09 1.63
N ASN A 56 7.87 7.79 2.27
CA ASN A 56 9.29 7.60 2.05
C ASN A 56 10.07 7.93 3.32
N ILE A 57 11.37 7.65 3.32
CA ILE A 57 12.25 8.02 4.42
C ILE A 57 12.68 9.49 4.36
N ILE A 58 12.95 10.05 5.54
CA ILE A 58 13.76 11.25 5.72
C ILE A 58 15.03 10.84 6.46
N ALA A 59 16.19 11.16 5.91
CA ALA A 59 17.49 10.83 6.47
C ALA A 59 17.93 11.88 7.52
N GLY A 60 18.84 12.79 7.16
CA GLY A 60 19.29 13.89 8.01
C GLY A 60 18.61 15.24 7.74
N SER A 61 17.98 15.41 6.58
CA SER A 61 17.29 16.64 6.18
C SER A 61 16.11 16.32 5.27
N VAL A 62 15.10 17.19 5.28
CA VAL A 62 13.90 17.05 4.43
C VAL A 62 14.25 17.43 2.98
N PRO A 63 14.08 16.54 1.99
CA PRO A 63 14.21 16.92 0.59
C PRO A 63 13.12 17.92 0.19
N SER A 64 13.47 18.93 -0.60
CA SER A 64 12.48 19.93 -1.08
C SER A 64 11.36 19.33 -1.93
N SER A 65 11.59 18.17 -2.54
CA SER A 65 10.62 17.42 -3.35
C SER A 65 9.80 16.39 -2.55
N PHE A 66 9.97 16.28 -1.22
CA PHE A 66 9.34 15.19 -0.46
C PHE A 66 7.81 15.22 -0.57
N GLY A 67 7.19 16.36 -0.25
CA GLY A 67 5.74 16.56 -0.38
C GLY A 67 5.20 16.68 -1.81
N THR A 68 6.08 16.59 -2.83
CA THR A 68 5.70 16.46 -4.25
C THR A 68 5.39 15.00 -4.63
N TYR A 69 5.71 14.05 -3.75
CA TYR A 69 5.54 12.63 -4.02
C TYR A 69 4.86 11.90 -2.86
N TRP A 70 5.30 12.13 -1.63
CA TRP A 70 5.03 11.27 -0.49
C TRP A 70 4.07 11.93 0.52
N ASN A 71 3.23 11.13 1.18
CA ASN A 71 2.28 11.58 2.21
C ASN A 71 2.44 10.89 3.57
N GLN A 72 3.50 10.09 3.76
CA GLN A 72 3.87 9.47 5.04
C GLN A 72 5.39 9.57 5.25
N VAL A 73 5.80 9.78 6.49
CA VAL A 73 7.21 10.02 6.87
C VAL A 73 7.72 8.95 7.83
N THR A 74 8.85 8.34 7.48
CA THR A 74 9.64 7.47 8.36
C THR A 74 11.06 8.05 8.51
N PRO A 75 11.66 8.16 9.70
CA PRO A 75 13.08 8.50 9.82
C PRO A 75 13.94 7.29 9.42
N GLU A 76 14.88 7.46 8.49
CA GLU A 76 15.79 6.37 8.06
C GLU A 76 16.65 5.87 9.24
N ASN A 77 17.18 6.81 10.03
CA ASN A 77 18.05 6.54 11.16
C ASN A 77 17.69 7.34 12.42
N GLY A 78 17.02 8.49 12.27
CA GLY A 78 16.85 9.46 13.36
C GLY A 78 16.14 8.95 14.62
N THR A 79 15.31 7.90 14.52
CA THR A 79 14.57 7.29 15.65
C THR A 79 15.15 5.98 16.16
N LYS A 80 16.31 5.52 15.64
CA LYS A 80 16.98 4.30 16.11
C LYS A 80 17.75 4.57 17.40
N TRP A 81 17.72 3.64 18.36
CA TRP A 81 18.26 3.87 19.70
C TRP A 81 19.75 4.26 19.69
N GLY A 82 20.61 3.55 18.94
CA GLY A 82 22.03 3.89 18.82
C GLY A 82 22.32 5.25 18.15
N SER A 83 21.38 5.77 17.35
CA SER A 83 21.49 7.11 16.73
C SER A 83 21.08 8.23 17.69
N VAL A 84 20.08 7.97 18.55
CA VAL A 84 19.66 8.95 19.56
C VAL A 84 20.58 8.93 20.78
N GLU A 85 20.97 7.76 21.29
CA GLU A 85 21.71 7.59 22.54
C GLU A 85 23.06 6.90 22.33
N GLY A 86 23.85 7.40 21.36
CA GLY A 86 25.19 6.89 21.08
C GLY A 86 26.14 6.91 22.29
N ALA A 87 25.85 7.73 23.30
CA ALA A 87 26.46 7.69 24.63
C ALA A 87 25.37 7.67 25.71
N ARG A 88 25.50 6.79 26.71
CA ARG A 88 24.53 6.57 27.79
C ARG A 88 24.15 7.86 28.50
N ASN A 89 22.85 8.10 28.69
CA ASN A 89 22.25 9.31 29.23
C ASN A 89 22.48 10.60 28.41
N SER A 90 22.90 10.52 27.14
CA SER A 90 23.16 11.67 26.27
C SER A 90 22.31 11.62 25.00
N MET A 91 21.05 12.06 25.10
CA MET A 91 20.06 11.96 24.02
C MET A 91 20.24 13.04 22.93
N ASN A 92 20.32 12.63 21.66
CA ASN A 92 20.35 13.48 20.47
C ASN A 92 19.13 13.21 19.58
N TRP A 93 18.06 13.98 19.80
CA TRP A 93 16.79 13.83 19.08
C TRP A 93 16.71 14.57 17.73
N GLY A 94 17.76 15.28 17.30
CA GLY A 94 17.66 16.27 16.21
C GLY A 94 17.16 15.73 14.86
N GLN A 95 17.57 14.51 14.47
CA GLN A 95 17.11 13.89 13.23
C GLN A 95 15.66 13.36 13.32
N ALA A 96 15.29 12.76 14.47
CA ALA A 96 13.90 12.38 14.75
C ALA A 96 12.97 13.60 14.76
N ASP A 97 13.37 14.69 15.44
CA ASP A 97 12.63 15.95 15.49
C ASP A 97 12.44 16.56 14.10
N THR A 98 13.48 16.51 13.24
CA THR A 98 13.40 17.02 11.86
C THR A 98 12.29 16.30 11.08
N SER A 99 12.28 14.97 11.15
CA SER A 99 11.29 14.14 10.46
C SER A 99 9.88 14.26 11.05
N TYR A 100 9.78 14.23 12.39
CA TYR A 100 8.50 14.30 13.12
C TYR A 100 7.82 15.66 12.96
N ASN A 101 8.57 16.77 13.09
CA ASN A 101 8.01 18.11 12.93
C ASN A 101 7.61 18.38 11.48
N TYR A 102 8.34 17.86 10.49
CA TYR A 102 7.92 17.94 9.09
C TYR A 102 6.61 17.18 8.85
N ALA A 103 6.51 15.93 9.31
CA ALA A 103 5.29 15.14 9.19
C ALA A 103 4.08 15.86 9.83
N LYS A 104 4.24 16.29 11.08
CA LYS A 104 3.21 16.98 11.86
C LYS A 104 2.77 18.31 11.26
N SER A 105 3.70 19.13 10.76
CA SER A 105 3.37 20.43 10.14
C SER A 105 2.68 20.30 8.77
N ASN A 106 2.88 19.18 8.08
CA ASN A 106 2.24 18.89 6.79
C ASN A 106 1.05 17.92 6.91
N GLY A 107 0.59 17.58 8.12
CA GLY A 107 -0.54 16.66 8.34
C GLY A 107 -0.30 15.21 7.86
N MET A 108 0.96 14.81 7.68
CA MET A 108 1.34 13.48 7.22
C MET A 108 1.46 12.51 8.40
N PRO A 109 1.01 11.24 8.28
CA PRO A 109 1.32 10.21 9.25
C PRO A 109 2.82 10.04 9.43
N PHE A 110 3.25 9.99 10.69
CA PHE A 110 4.62 9.67 11.08
C PHE A 110 4.71 8.24 11.58
N LYS A 111 5.73 7.51 11.12
CA LYS A 111 6.11 6.19 11.66
C LYS A 111 7.41 6.32 12.46
N PHE A 112 7.35 6.04 13.76
CA PHE A 112 8.54 5.87 14.58
C PHE A 112 9.20 4.53 14.22
N HIS A 113 10.46 4.55 13.80
CA HIS A 113 11.23 3.37 13.41
C HIS A 113 12.62 3.43 14.04
N THR A 114 12.96 2.63 15.06
CA THR A 114 12.23 1.53 15.71
C THR A 114 12.59 1.50 17.20
N LEU A 115 11.75 0.93 18.06
CA LEU A 115 12.03 0.87 19.49
C LEU A 115 13.07 -0.19 19.86
N VAL A 116 12.97 -1.41 19.33
CA VAL A 116 13.82 -2.55 19.70
C VAL A 116 14.36 -3.23 18.44
N TRP A 117 15.69 -3.30 18.31
CA TRP A 117 16.40 -3.88 17.17
C TRP A 117 17.88 -4.14 17.52
N GLY A 118 18.48 -5.21 16.98
CA GLY A 118 19.88 -5.56 17.26
C GLY A 118 20.93 -4.90 16.36
N SER A 119 20.60 -4.46 15.15
CA SER A 119 21.62 -3.97 14.20
C SER A 119 22.16 -2.56 14.51
N GLN A 120 21.40 -1.73 15.25
CA GLN A 120 21.78 -0.36 15.61
C GLN A 120 21.36 0.00 17.05
N GLU A 121 21.57 -0.93 17.99
CA GLU A 121 21.55 -0.64 19.43
C GLU A 121 22.80 0.15 19.88
N PRO A 122 22.75 0.91 20.99
CA PRO A 122 23.92 1.61 21.49
C PRO A 122 24.99 0.64 22.00
N SER A 123 26.24 0.80 21.54
CA SER A 123 27.35 -0.11 21.84
C SER A 123 27.70 -0.27 23.32
N TRP A 124 27.26 0.65 24.18
CA TRP A 124 27.46 0.56 25.62
C TRP A 124 26.49 -0.41 26.32
N VAL A 125 25.33 -0.73 25.72
CA VAL A 125 24.27 -1.57 26.35
C VAL A 125 24.75 -3.00 26.60
N GLY A 126 25.50 -3.59 25.67
CA GLY A 126 26.02 -4.96 25.80
C GLY A 126 26.95 -5.17 27.00
N SER A 127 27.55 -4.10 27.54
CA SER A 127 28.45 -4.16 28.71
C SER A 127 27.76 -4.13 30.07
N LEU A 128 26.44 -3.89 30.10
CA LEU A 128 25.68 -3.66 31.31
C LEU A 128 25.18 -4.95 31.97
N SER A 129 24.81 -4.89 33.25
CA SER A 129 24.11 -6.00 33.90
C SER A 129 22.73 -6.19 33.28
N ALA A 130 22.15 -7.40 33.34
CA ALA A 130 20.81 -7.64 32.82
C ALA A 130 19.72 -6.76 33.50
N ALA A 131 19.92 -6.35 34.75
CA ALA A 131 19.02 -5.41 35.41
C ALA A 131 19.13 -4.00 34.82
N ASP A 132 20.36 -3.52 34.57
CA ASP A 132 20.62 -2.23 33.94
C ASP A 132 20.13 -2.21 32.49
N GLN A 133 20.43 -3.25 31.68
CA GLN A 133 19.94 -3.38 30.31
C GLN A 133 18.41 -3.23 30.25
N LYS A 134 17.68 -3.93 31.14
CA LYS A 134 16.23 -3.81 31.20
C LYS A 134 15.77 -2.41 31.61
N ALA A 135 16.44 -1.77 32.56
CA ALA A 135 16.13 -0.41 32.98
C ALA A 135 16.33 0.60 31.83
N GLU A 136 17.44 0.51 31.11
CA GLU A 136 17.78 1.37 29.98
C GLU A 136 16.82 1.21 28.81
N VAL A 137 16.45 -0.03 28.42
CA VAL A 137 15.43 -0.26 27.39
C VAL A 137 14.06 0.28 27.82
N THR A 138 13.72 0.17 29.12
CA THR A 138 12.48 0.74 29.67
C THR A 138 12.49 2.27 29.59
N GLN A 139 13.59 2.90 29.99
CA GLN A 139 13.78 4.36 29.93
C GLN A 139 13.75 4.87 28.49
N TRP A 140 14.42 4.18 27.56
CA TRP A 140 14.39 4.48 26.13
C TRP A 140 12.97 4.50 25.56
N ILE A 141 12.18 3.44 25.78
CA ILE A 141 10.80 3.34 25.30
C ILE A 141 9.92 4.44 25.92
N GLN A 142 10.10 4.74 27.21
CA GLN A 142 9.37 5.81 27.90
C GLN A 142 9.70 7.21 27.35
N LEU A 143 10.99 7.51 27.13
CA LEU A 143 11.43 8.80 26.56
C LEU A 143 10.95 8.98 25.11
N ALA A 144 11.00 7.91 24.31
CA ALA A 144 10.46 7.89 22.95
C ALA A 144 8.95 8.16 22.95
N GLY A 145 8.18 7.49 23.83
CA GLY A 145 6.73 7.71 23.97
C GLY A 145 6.38 9.11 24.48
N GLN A 146 7.13 9.63 25.45
CA GLN A 146 6.95 11.00 25.96
C GLN A 146 7.15 12.05 24.87
N ARG A 147 8.13 11.86 23.98
CA ARG A 147 8.48 12.82 22.92
C ARG A 147 7.62 12.66 21.66
N TYR A 148 7.30 11.43 21.28
CA TYR A 148 6.66 11.09 19.99
C TYR A 148 5.35 10.31 20.12
N GLY A 149 4.67 10.32 21.27
CA GLY A 149 3.37 9.67 21.49
C GLY A 149 2.21 10.16 20.61
N GLY A 150 2.45 11.13 19.71
CA GLY A 150 1.58 11.52 18.60
C GLY A 150 1.95 10.88 17.25
N SER A 151 2.78 9.85 17.24
CA SER A 151 3.08 9.03 16.06
C SER A 151 1.85 8.19 15.68
N GLU A 152 1.53 8.10 14.39
CA GLU A 152 0.44 7.25 13.91
C GLU A 152 0.85 5.77 13.99
N TYR A 153 2.11 5.48 13.67
CA TYR A 153 2.68 4.15 13.62
C TYR A 153 3.97 4.06 14.45
N VAL A 154 4.23 2.91 15.06
CA VAL A 154 5.50 2.61 15.74
C VAL A 154 5.92 1.19 15.37
N ASP A 155 7.07 1.04 14.73
CA ASP A 155 7.75 -0.26 14.64
C ASP A 155 8.34 -0.53 16.03
N VAL A 156 7.78 -1.51 16.75
CA VAL A 156 8.17 -1.81 18.14
C VAL A 156 9.35 -2.76 18.18
N VAL A 157 9.28 -3.84 17.41
CA VAL A 157 10.36 -4.79 17.22
C VAL A 157 10.64 -4.89 15.73
N ASN A 158 11.88 -4.60 15.35
CA ASN A 158 12.37 -4.78 13.99
C ASN A 158 13.23 -6.05 13.91
N GLU A 159 13.08 -6.79 12.80
CA GLU A 159 13.88 -7.97 12.42
C GLU A 159 13.99 -9.07 13.51
N PRO A 160 12.88 -9.50 14.14
CA PRO A 160 12.90 -10.52 15.19
C PRO A 160 13.45 -11.88 14.74
N LEU A 161 13.42 -12.21 13.45
CA LEU A 161 13.95 -13.45 12.89
C LEU A 161 15.44 -13.34 12.53
N HIS A 162 15.93 -12.14 12.20
CA HIS A 162 17.28 -11.93 11.67
C HIS A 162 18.25 -11.16 12.58
N ALA A 163 17.80 -10.10 13.26
CA ALA A 163 18.65 -9.16 14.00
C ALA A 163 18.14 -8.94 15.43
N LYS A 164 18.18 -10.01 16.22
CA LYS A 164 17.82 -10.01 17.65
C LYS A 164 18.84 -9.18 18.45
N PRO A 165 18.40 -8.30 19.37
CA PRO A 165 19.31 -7.50 20.19
C PRO A 165 20.07 -8.31 21.24
N ASP A 166 21.26 -7.86 21.63
CA ASP A 166 22.10 -8.55 22.63
C ASP A 166 21.43 -8.53 24.02
N TYR A 167 20.72 -7.44 24.34
CA TYR A 167 19.93 -7.29 25.57
C TYR A 167 18.63 -8.11 25.60
N ARG A 168 18.29 -8.89 24.56
CA ARG A 168 17.02 -9.67 24.50
C ARG A 168 16.75 -10.50 25.75
N ASN A 169 17.80 -11.06 26.37
CA ASN A 169 17.71 -11.91 27.56
C ASN A 169 17.30 -11.12 28.81
N ALA A 170 17.76 -9.88 28.95
CA ALA A 170 17.38 -8.99 30.05
C ALA A 170 15.89 -8.61 30.02
N ILE A 171 15.33 -8.48 28.83
CA ILE A 171 13.93 -8.09 28.61
C ILE A 171 12.97 -9.28 28.46
N GLY A 172 13.42 -10.51 28.75
CA GLY A 172 12.57 -11.71 28.83
C GLY A 172 13.17 -12.96 28.18
N GLY A 173 14.11 -12.79 27.26
CA GLY A 173 14.68 -13.88 26.47
C GLY A 173 13.64 -14.61 25.63
N ASP A 174 13.94 -15.84 25.24
CA ASP A 174 12.99 -16.69 24.51
C ASP A 174 11.79 -17.08 25.42
N GLY A 175 12.03 -17.25 26.72
CA GLY A 175 10.98 -17.47 27.73
C GLY A 175 10.09 -18.69 27.44
N ALA A 176 8.80 -18.60 27.80
CA ALA A 176 7.88 -19.73 27.66
C ALA A 176 7.25 -19.85 26.25
N THR A 177 7.21 -18.76 25.48
CA THR A 177 6.61 -18.73 24.12
C THR A 177 7.64 -18.83 22.99
N GLY A 178 8.93 -18.83 23.31
CA GLY A 178 10.02 -18.64 22.35
C GLY A 178 10.28 -17.17 21.98
N TRP A 179 9.43 -16.24 22.44
CA TRP A 179 9.40 -14.84 22.01
C TRP A 179 9.04 -13.86 23.14
N ASP A 180 9.27 -14.22 24.41
CA ASP A 180 8.85 -13.42 25.56
C ASP A 180 9.47 -12.01 25.59
N TRP A 181 10.69 -11.85 25.06
CA TRP A 181 11.33 -10.53 24.84
C TRP A 181 10.52 -9.60 23.90
N ILE A 182 9.87 -10.17 22.87
CA ILE A 182 8.97 -9.42 21.96
C ILE A 182 7.70 -9.04 22.72
N ILE A 183 7.11 -9.98 23.46
CA ILE A 183 5.89 -9.73 24.26
C ILE A 183 6.13 -8.58 25.26
N TRP A 184 7.24 -8.61 25.98
CA TRP A 184 7.60 -7.54 26.92
C TRP A 184 7.79 -6.19 26.21
N SER A 185 8.46 -6.18 25.06
CA SER A 185 8.69 -4.95 24.27
C SER A 185 7.36 -4.31 23.84
N PHE A 186 6.41 -5.10 23.36
CA PHE A 186 5.06 -4.61 23.03
C PHE A 186 4.26 -4.18 24.25
N GLN A 187 4.42 -4.82 25.42
CA GLN A 187 3.79 -4.35 26.67
C GLN A 187 4.30 -2.97 27.09
N GLN A 188 5.61 -2.72 27.01
CA GLN A 188 6.17 -1.38 27.30
C GLN A 188 5.69 -0.36 26.26
N ALA A 189 5.71 -0.71 24.97
CA ALA A 189 5.27 0.18 23.90
C ALA A 189 3.78 0.53 24.03
N ARG A 190 2.90 -0.37 24.50
CA ARG A 190 1.49 -0.04 24.79
C ARG A 190 1.31 0.99 25.90
N ALA A 191 2.16 0.96 26.92
CA ALA A 191 2.13 1.96 27.98
C ALA A 191 2.68 3.33 27.51
N ALA A 192 3.71 3.32 26.66
CA ALA A 192 4.38 4.53 26.17
C ALA A 192 3.69 5.20 24.98
N PHE A 193 3.01 4.43 24.12
CA PHE A 193 2.33 4.88 22.90
C PHE A 193 0.87 4.41 22.85
N PRO A 194 0.00 4.86 23.78
CA PRO A 194 -1.37 4.34 23.92
C PRO A 194 -2.29 4.67 22.73
N ASN A 195 -1.93 5.65 21.90
CA ASN A 195 -2.73 6.11 20.75
C ASN A 195 -2.17 5.67 19.39
N SER A 196 -0.99 5.03 19.35
CA SER A 196 -0.32 4.66 18.10
C SER A 196 -0.65 3.23 17.69
N LYS A 197 -0.62 2.97 16.38
CA LYS A 197 -0.64 1.61 15.84
C LYS A 197 0.72 0.97 16.02
N LEU A 198 0.81 -0.07 16.84
CA LEU A 198 2.06 -0.79 17.08
C LEU A 198 2.25 -1.92 16.07
N LEU A 199 3.39 -1.88 15.39
CA LEU A 199 3.76 -2.78 14.31
C LEU A 199 4.96 -3.64 14.72
N ILE A 200 5.02 -4.85 14.18
CA ILE A 200 6.24 -5.67 14.10
C ILE A 200 6.76 -5.58 12.65
N ASN A 201 8.07 -5.53 12.43
CA ASN A 201 8.65 -5.30 11.09
C ASN A 201 9.77 -6.31 10.77
N GLU A 202 9.84 -6.79 9.51
CA GLU A 202 10.77 -7.88 9.12
C GLU A 202 11.07 -7.91 7.60
N TYR A 203 12.27 -8.35 7.22
CA TYR A 203 12.68 -8.59 5.83
C TYR A 203 12.66 -10.06 5.42
N GLY A 204 12.95 -10.36 4.14
CA GLY A 204 13.15 -11.72 3.63
C GLY A 204 11.88 -12.57 3.53
N ILE A 205 10.83 -12.23 4.27
CA ILE A 205 9.57 -12.99 4.31
C ILE A 205 8.79 -12.94 3.00
N ILE A 206 8.85 -11.85 2.22
CA ILE A 206 8.04 -11.70 0.99
C ILE A 206 8.43 -12.71 -0.10
N ASN A 207 9.66 -13.24 -0.05
CA ASN A 207 10.17 -14.27 -0.95
C ASN A 207 10.37 -15.64 -0.31
N ASP A 208 10.05 -15.81 0.98
CA ASP A 208 10.16 -17.08 1.71
C ASP A 208 8.84 -17.39 2.47
N PRO A 209 7.98 -18.25 1.90
CA PRO A 209 6.74 -18.70 2.54
C PRO A 209 6.93 -19.41 3.89
N ASN A 210 8.07 -20.05 4.16
CA ASN A 210 8.35 -20.73 5.43
C ASN A 210 8.76 -19.73 6.51
N LEU A 211 9.56 -18.72 6.14
CA LEU A 211 9.91 -17.63 7.03
C LEU A 211 8.69 -16.76 7.36
N ALA A 212 7.80 -16.55 6.38
CA ALA A 212 6.50 -15.93 6.60
C ALA A 212 5.64 -16.70 7.62
N ASP A 213 5.63 -18.04 7.60
CA ASP A 213 4.93 -18.84 8.62
C ASP A 213 5.53 -18.67 10.03
N GLN A 214 6.87 -18.61 10.15
CA GLN A 214 7.53 -18.29 11.42
C GLN A 214 7.14 -16.91 11.95
N TYR A 215 7.07 -15.92 11.05
CA TYR A 215 6.62 -14.57 11.40
C TYR A 215 5.15 -14.53 11.83
N VAL A 216 4.27 -15.25 11.12
CA VAL A 216 2.85 -15.41 11.48
C VAL A 216 2.67 -16.03 12.87
N ASN A 217 3.55 -16.94 13.30
CA ASN A 217 3.52 -17.48 14.66
C ASN A 217 3.77 -16.39 15.73
N ILE A 218 4.77 -15.53 15.53
CA ILE A 218 5.06 -14.38 16.42
C ILE A 218 3.85 -13.42 16.44
N ILE A 219 3.33 -13.10 15.26
CA ILE A 219 2.17 -12.21 15.10
C ILE A 219 0.95 -12.75 15.86
N ASN A 220 0.66 -14.05 15.77
CA ASN A 220 -0.47 -14.66 16.49
C ASN A 220 -0.27 -14.67 18.02
N ILE A 221 0.97 -14.82 18.51
CA ILE A 221 1.31 -14.70 19.94
C ILE A 221 1.01 -13.29 20.45
N LEU A 222 1.33 -12.25 19.68
CA LEU A 222 1.02 -10.85 20.03
C LEU A 222 -0.47 -10.52 19.86
N LYS A 223 -1.09 -10.97 18.77
CA LYS A 223 -2.51 -10.73 18.46
C LYS A 223 -3.45 -11.32 19.51
N SER A 224 -3.17 -12.55 19.96
CA SER A 224 -3.92 -13.21 21.05
C SER A 224 -3.84 -12.48 22.40
N ARG A 225 -2.89 -11.55 22.56
CA ARG A 225 -2.73 -10.69 23.75
C ARG A 225 -3.20 -9.25 23.54
N GLY A 226 -3.76 -8.93 22.36
CA GLY A 226 -4.15 -7.56 22.00
C GLY A 226 -2.96 -6.59 21.91
N LEU A 227 -1.76 -7.09 21.61
CA LEU A 227 -0.53 -6.30 21.69
C LEU A 227 -0.11 -5.64 20.37
N VAL A 228 -0.48 -6.18 19.21
CA VAL A 228 -0.05 -5.71 17.88
C VAL A 228 -1.25 -5.26 17.02
N ASP A 229 -1.10 -4.16 16.28
CA ASP A 229 -2.15 -3.60 15.42
C ASP A 229 -1.92 -3.83 13.92
N GLY A 230 -0.70 -4.22 13.51
CA GLY A 230 -0.37 -4.40 12.10
C GLY A 230 0.99 -5.06 11.87
N ILE A 231 1.23 -5.39 10.60
CA ILE A 231 2.37 -6.17 10.14
C ILE A 231 3.20 -5.33 9.16
N GLY A 232 4.42 -4.97 9.53
CA GLY A 232 5.43 -4.39 8.67
C GLY A 232 6.15 -5.48 7.85
N ILE A 233 6.34 -5.24 6.56
CA ILE A 233 7.13 -6.08 5.65
C ILE A 233 8.09 -5.18 4.85
N GLN A 234 9.40 -5.37 5.03
CA GLN A 234 10.40 -4.41 4.50
C GLN A 234 10.35 -4.33 2.97
N CYS A 235 10.36 -5.46 2.27
CA CYS A 235 10.36 -5.51 0.79
C CYS A 235 11.57 -4.79 0.15
N HIS A 236 12.76 -4.98 0.68
CA HIS A 236 14.01 -4.57 0.03
C HIS A 236 14.33 -5.39 -1.24
N GLN A 237 15.20 -4.83 -2.07
CA GLN A 237 15.66 -5.36 -3.36
C GLN A 237 16.15 -6.80 -3.31
N PHE A 238 16.82 -7.24 -2.24
CA PHE A 238 17.36 -8.61 -2.19
C PHE A 238 16.26 -9.68 -2.20
N SER A 239 15.05 -9.30 -1.77
CA SER A 239 13.81 -10.05 -1.99
C SER A 239 13.11 -9.62 -3.28
N MET A 240 12.88 -8.31 -3.44
CA MET A 240 11.97 -7.76 -4.45
C MET A 240 12.51 -7.82 -5.88
N ASP A 241 13.81 -7.92 -6.10
CA ASP A 241 14.40 -8.01 -7.43
C ASP A 241 14.12 -9.36 -8.11
N THR A 242 14.01 -10.44 -7.33
CA THR A 242 13.97 -11.84 -7.80
C THR A 242 12.67 -12.57 -7.48
N VAL A 243 11.91 -12.16 -6.46
CA VAL A 243 10.66 -12.82 -6.05
C VAL A 243 9.63 -12.90 -7.18
N SER A 244 8.92 -14.03 -7.28
CA SER A 244 7.81 -14.20 -8.22
C SER A 244 6.49 -13.62 -7.68
N VAL A 245 5.60 -13.19 -8.57
CA VAL A 245 4.25 -12.72 -8.20
C VAL A 245 3.46 -13.79 -7.44
N SER A 246 3.59 -15.06 -7.85
CA SER A 246 2.96 -16.20 -7.15
C SER A 246 3.47 -16.35 -5.70
N THR A 247 4.79 -16.21 -5.49
CA THR A 247 5.38 -16.21 -4.13
C THR A 247 4.89 -15.03 -3.30
N MET A 248 4.86 -13.82 -3.87
CA MET A 248 4.32 -12.62 -3.21
C MET A 248 2.86 -12.83 -2.78
N ASN A 249 1.99 -13.30 -3.70
CA ASN A 249 0.59 -13.59 -3.41
C ASN A 249 0.44 -14.66 -2.32
N THR A 250 1.27 -15.70 -2.33
CA THR A 250 1.28 -16.75 -1.29
C THR A 250 1.59 -16.15 0.08
N VAL A 251 2.63 -15.32 0.19
CA VAL A 251 3.03 -14.69 1.46
C VAL A 251 2.00 -13.67 1.91
N LEU A 252 1.54 -12.78 1.03
CA LEU A 252 0.49 -11.81 1.32
C LEU A 252 -0.80 -12.49 1.77
N GLY A 253 -1.13 -13.66 1.22
CA GLY A 253 -2.25 -14.50 1.67
C GLY A 253 -2.08 -15.01 3.10
N LYS A 254 -0.91 -15.57 3.44
CA LYS A 254 -0.56 -16.00 4.81
C LYS A 254 -0.68 -14.85 5.83
N LEU A 255 -0.13 -13.68 5.50
CA LEU A 255 -0.21 -12.49 6.35
C LEU A 255 -1.65 -11.97 6.46
N SER A 256 -2.39 -11.93 5.35
CA SER A 256 -3.80 -11.54 5.31
C SER A 256 -4.69 -12.42 6.19
N ALA A 257 -4.42 -13.73 6.26
CA ALA A 257 -5.16 -14.67 7.08
C ALA A 257 -5.04 -14.40 8.60
N THR A 258 -4.08 -13.57 9.03
CA THR A 258 -4.03 -13.08 10.42
C THR A 258 -5.17 -12.11 10.75
N GLY A 259 -5.77 -11.47 9.75
CA GLY A 259 -6.78 -10.41 9.91
C GLY A 259 -6.21 -9.04 10.33
N LEU A 260 -4.89 -8.89 10.39
CA LEU A 260 -4.23 -7.60 10.67
C LEU A 260 -3.91 -6.84 9.38
N PRO A 261 -3.90 -5.49 9.40
CA PRO A 261 -3.42 -4.68 8.28
C PRO A 261 -1.92 -4.90 8.04
N ILE A 262 -1.54 -4.89 6.76
CA ILE A 262 -0.16 -5.02 6.30
C ILE A 262 0.35 -3.63 5.89
N TYR A 263 1.60 -3.34 6.18
CA TYR A 263 2.30 -2.12 5.78
C TYR A 263 3.60 -2.54 5.08
N VAL A 264 3.76 -2.18 3.81
CA VAL A 264 5.06 -2.32 3.15
C VAL A 264 5.91 -1.17 3.66
N SER A 265 7.01 -1.47 4.33
CA SER A 265 7.69 -0.51 5.20
C SER A 265 8.95 0.11 4.61
N GLU A 266 9.63 -0.58 3.70
CA GLU A 266 11.00 -0.24 3.25
C GLU A 266 11.22 -0.62 1.78
N LEU A 267 10.22 -0.39 0.91
CA LEU A 267 10.24 -0.86 -0.48
C LEU A 267 11.40 -0.24 -1.26
N ASP A 268 12.26 -1.09 -1.82
CA ASP A 268 13.22 -0.71 -2.84
C ASP A 268 13.48 -1.85 -3.85
N MET A 269 13.88 -1.47 -5.07
CA MET A 269 14.15 -2.37 -6.19
C MET A 269 15.28 -1.76 -7.04
N THR A 270 16.31 -2.54 -7.37
CA THR A 270 17.44 -2.03 -8.17
C THR A 270 17.14 -2.10 -9.68
N GLY A 271 18.11 -1.66 -10.49
CA GLY A 271 18.16 -1.91 -11.93
C GLY A 271 18.57 -0.68 -12.73
N ASP A 272 18.88 -0.90 -14.01
CA ASP A 272 18.80 0.18 -14.99
C ASP A 272 17.33 0.63 -15.18
N ASP A 273 17.11 1.67 -15.97
CA ASP A 273 15.78 2.28 -16.12
C ASP A 273 14.73 1.32 -16.67
N ALA A 274 15.11 0.40 -17.56
CA ALA A 274 14.20 -0.61 -18.11
C ALA A 274 13.89 -1.71 -17.09
N THR A 275 14.91 -2.24 -16.41
CA THR A 275 14.79 -3.30 -15.41
C THR A 275 14.01 -2.83 -14.18
N GLN A 276 14.32 -1.63 -13.67
CA GLN A 276 13.63 -1.07 -12.52
C GLN A 276 12.17 -0.77 -12.87
N LEU A 277 11.89 -0.19 -14.04
CA LEU A 277 10.51 0.05 -14.49
C LEU A 277 9.70 -1.26 -14.58
N ALA A 278 10.26 -2.31 -15.20
CA ALA A 278 9.60 -3.60 -15.32
C ALA A 278 9.31 -4.24 -13.95
N ARG A 279 10.23 -4.10 -12.98
CA ARG A 279 10.03 -4.56 -11.58
C ARG A 279 8.91 -3.80 -10.88
N TYR A 280 8.87 -2.46 -10.98
CA TYR A 280 7.77 -1.66 -10.45
C TYR A 280 6.43 -2.03 -11.09
N GLN A 281 6.37 -2.15 -12.42
CA GLN A 281 5.17 -2.57 -13.15
C GLN A 281 4.66 -3.95 -12.74
N GLN A 282 5.56 -4.90 -12.47
CA GLN A 282 5.19 -6.26 -12.09
C GLN A 282 4.79 -6.38 -10.60
N LYS A 283 5.47 -5.67 -9.70
CA LYS A 283 5.45 -5.98 -8.26
C LYS A 283 4.79 -4.91 -7.40
N PHE A 284 4.78 -3.66 -7.83
CA PHE A 284 4.08 -2.61 -7.10
C PHE A 284 2.56 -2.83 -7.06
N PRO A 285 1.86 -3.22 -8.16
CA PRO A 285 0.42 -3.48 -8.12
C PRO A 285 0.02 -4.60 -7.17
N VAL A 286 0.81 -5.68 -7.13
CA VAL A 286 0.60 -6.83 -6.21
C VAL A 286 0.53 -6.38 -4.75
N LEU A 287 1.38 -5.43 -4.37
CA LEU A 287 1.39 -4.83 -3.04
C LEU A 287 0.27 -3.78 -2.89
N TRP A 288 0.10 -2.90 -3.87
CA TRP A 288 -0.78 -1.73 -3.79
C TRP A 288 -2.27 -2.08 -3.88
N GLU A 289 -2.65 -3.11 -4.65
CA GLU A 289 -4.04 -3.50 -4.87
C GLU A 289 -4.54 -4.49 -3.81
N ASN A 290 -3.63 -5.17 -3.10
CA ASN A 290 -4.01 -6.06 -2.02
C ASN A 290 -4.84 -5.30 -0.95
N PRO A 291 -6.07 -5.75 -0.62
CA PRO A 291 -6.97 -4.98 0.25
C PRO A 291 -6.48 -4.89 1.70
N ASN A 292 -5.60 -5.77 2.14
CA ASN A 292 -5.04 -5.77 3.50
C ASN A 292 -3.81 -4.89 3.64
N VAL A 293 -3.11 -4.57 2.54
CA VAL A 293 -2.03 -3.56 2.54
C VAL A 293 -2.63 -2.16 2.69
N LYS A 294 -2.26 -1.43 3.74
CA LYS A 294 -2.81 -0.10 4.08
C LYS A 294 -1.84 1.06 3.80
N GLY A 295 -0.62 0.76 3.37
CA GLY A 295 0.33 1.76 2.90
C GLY A 295 1.63 1.14 2.43
N ILE A 296 2.38 1.89 1.63
CA ILE A 296 3.71 1.54 1.16
C ILE A 296 4.65 2.70 1.45
N THR A 297 5.74 2.44 2.18
CA THR A 297 6.86 3.35 2.36
C THR A 297 8.03 2.85 1.51
N LEU A 298 8.67 3.74 0.75
CA LEU A 298 9.89 3.44 -0.02
C LEU A 298 11.14 3.77 0.81
N TRP A 299 12.21 2.98 0.66
CA TRP A 299 13.47 3.17 1.40
C TRP A 299 14.46 4.09 0.67
N GLY A 300 13.99 5.31 0.42
CA GLY A 300 14.72 6.37 -0.24
C GLY A 300 14.33 6.49 -1.71
N TYR A 301 14.70 7.62 -2.32
CA TYR A 301 14.36 7.87 -3.72
C TYR A 301 15.36 8.74 -4.49
N ILE A 302 16.36 9.36 -3.84
CA ILE A 302 17.29 10.30 -4.46
C ILE A 302 18.64 9.62 -4.70
N GLN A 303 19.18 9.75 -5.91
CA GLN A 303 20.46 9.19 -6.31
C GLN A 303 21.60 9.66 -5.39
N GLY A 304 22.39 8.71 -4.88
CA GLY A 304 23.47 8.98 -3.93
C GLY A 304 23.01 9.25 -2.49
N GLN A 305 21.70 9.16 -2.22
CA GLN A 305 21.12 9.24 -0.87
C GLN A 305 20.36 7.97 -0.47
N THR A 306 20.12 7.04 -1.42
CA THR A 306 19.59 5.71 -1.10
C THR A 306 20.67 4.81 -0.51
N TRP A 307 20.32 4.02 0.51
CA TRP A 307 21.23 3.10 1.20
C TRP A 307 21.88 2.05 0.26
N ILE A 308 21.13 1.60 -0.76
CA ILE A 308 21.61 0.73 -1.84
C ILE A 308 21.65 1.53 -3.16
N ASN A 309 22.76 1.44 -3.88
CA ASN A 309 22.92 2.08 -5.18
C ASN A 309 21.97 1.48 -6.24
N GLY A 310 21.47 2.29 -7.17
CA GLY A 310 20.56 1.88 -8.24
C GLY A 310 19.10 1.70 -7.84
N THR A 311 18.74 1.87 -6.56
CA THR A 311 17.34 1.83 -6.07
C THR A 311 16.61 3.16 -6.22
N HIS A 312 17.33 4.27 -6.38
CA HIS A 312 16.77 5.61 -6.50
C HIS A 312 15.77 5.73 -7.64
N LEU A 313 14.82 6.66 -7.50
CA LEU A 313 13.75 6.98 -8.44
C LEU A 313 13.88 8.39 -9.05
N LEU A 314 14.66 9.25 -8.39
CA LEU A 314 14.99 10.61 -8.80
C LEU A 314 16.51 10.70 -8.92
N ASN A 315 17.00 11.15 -10.07
CA ASN A 315 18.43 11.41 -10.27
C ASN A 315 18.88 12.63 -9.46
N SER A 316 20.18 12.76 -9.19
CA SER A 316 20.72 13.83 -8.34
C SER A 316 20.56 15.24 -8.94
N ASN A 317 20.34 15.30 -10.26
CA ASN A 317 19.99 16.51 -11.02
C ASN A 317 18.47 16.84 -11.01
N GLY A 318 17.65 16.06 -10.29
CA GLY A 318 16.21 16.22 -10.23
C GLY A 318 15.41 15.57 -11.37
N THR A 319 16.04 14.85 -12.30
CA THR A 319 15.31 14.13 -13.36
C THR A 319 14.67 12.85 -12.83
N GLU A 320 13.35 12.71 -12.98
CA GLU A 320 12.59 11.51 -12.63
C GLU A 320 12.98 10.32 -13.52
N ARG A 321 13.29 9.16 -12.93
CA ARG A 321 13.50 7.91 -13.68
C ARG A 321 12.16 7.34 -14.18
N PRO A 322 12.13 6.49 -15.22
CA PRO A 322 10.89 5.96 -15.78
C PRO A 322 10.01 5.22 -14.76
N ALA A 323 10.58 4.55 -13.76
CA ALA A 323 9.83 3.93 -12.67
C ALA A 323 9.01 4.94 -11.84
N LEU A 324 9.54 6.14 -11.58
CA LEU A 324 8.81 7.22 -10.89
C LEU A 324 7.71 7.81 -11.77
N GLN A 325 8.02 8.06 -13.05
CA GLN A 325 7.05 8.57 -14.02
C GLN A 325 5.86 7.60 -14.20
N TRP A 326 6.14 6.30 -14.23
CA TRP A 326 5.12 5.26 -14.23
C TRP A 326 4.33 5.23 -12.92
N LEU A 327 4.99 5.29 -11.76
CA LEU A 327 4.33 5.28 -10.45
C LEU A 327 3.35 6.47 -10.30
N LYS A 328 3.75 7.66 -10.74
CA LYS A 328 2.89 8.85 -10.84
C LYS A 328 1.64 8.58 -11.70
N THR A 329 1.82 7.95 -12.84
CA THR A 329 0.74 7.65 -13.79
C THR A 329 -0.22 6.60 -13.23
N TYR A 330 0.31 5.51 -12.68
CA TYR A 330 -0.44 4.43 -12.05
C TYR A 330 -1.28 4.90 -10.86
N LEU A 331 -0.71 5.74 -9.98
CA LEU A 331 -1.38 6.22 -8.78
C LEU A 331 -2.37 7.37 -9.05
N SER A 332 -2.05 8.29 -9.97
CA SER A 332 -3.00 9.35 -10.36
C SER A 332 -4.28 8.80 -10.98
N GLY A 333 -4.24 7.61 -11.59
CA GLY A 333 -5.45 6.85 -11.93
C GLY A 333 -6.23 6.38 -10.69
N ASN A 334 -5.55 5.78 -9.71
CA ASN A 334 -6.18 5.15 -8.54
C ASN A 334 -6.65 6.12 -7.44
N ASN A 335 -6.47 7.43 -7.61
CA ASN A 335 -6.74 8.46 -6.59
C ASN A 335 -8.20 8.85 -6.36
N GLY A 336 -9.14 8.19 -7.05
CA GLY A 336 -10.58 8.38 -6.87
C GLY A 336 -11.16 7.49 -5.77
N GLY A 337 -11.19 7.99 -4.54
CA GLY A 337 -11.92 7.34 -3.44
C GLY A 337 -13.43 7.28 -3.72
N SER A 338 -13.95 6.07 -4.00
CA SER A 338 -15.37 5.75 -4.26
C SER A 338 -15.95 6.31 -5.58
N GLY A 339 -16.04 5.44 -6.59
CA GLY A 339 -16.89 5.67 -7.77
C GLY A 339 -16.18 6.21 -9.03
N GLY A 340 -15.29 5.41 -9.63
CA GLY A 340 -14.71 5.72 -10.94
C GLY A 340 -13.44 4.91 -11.20
N THR A 341 -13.56 3.78 -11.89
CA THR A 341 -12.44 2.86 -12.16
C THR A 341 -11.47 3.40 -13.20
N THR A 342 -10.41 4.09 -12.78
CA THR A 342 -9.20 4.19 -13.60
C THR A 342 -8.39 2.90 -13.50
N ALA A 343 -9.01 1.79 -13.93
CA ALA A 343 -8.30 0.53 -14.00
C ALA A 343 -7.19 0.65 -15.05
N SER A 344 -5.93 0.51 -14.64
CA SER A 344 -4.91 -0.01 -15.54
C SER A 344 -5.43 -1.35 -16.05
N ILE A 345 -5.78 -1.43 -17.33
CA ILE A 345 -6.22 -2.69 -17.92
C ILE A 345 -5.04 -3.64 -17.85
N TYR A 346 -5.12 -4.57 -16.92
CA TYR A 346 -4.20 -5.67 -16.69
C TYR A 346 -5.03 -6.86 -16.21
N HIS A 347 -4.92 -8.00 -16.90
CA HIS A 347 -5.57 -9.24 -16.52
C HIS A 347 -4.64 -10.43 -16.76
N ASP A 348 -4.33 -11.18 -15.71
CA ASP A 348 -3.70 -12.51 -15.76
C ASP A 348 -4.59 -13.61 -15.17
N PHE A 349 -5.79 -13.28 -14.69
CA PHE A 349 -6.85 -14.23 -14.30
C PHE A 349 -6.48 -15.19 -13.16
N GLU A 350 -5.34 -14.96 -12.49
CA GLU A 350 -4.87 -15.72 -11.32
C GLU A 350 -5.80 -15.56 -10.10
N SER A 351 -6.65 -14.54 -10.11
CA SER A 351 -7.58 -14.20 -9.02
C SER A 351 -9.05 -14.57 -9.31
N GLY A 352 -9.33 -15.20 -10.46
CA GLY A 352 -10.68 -15.51 -10.94
C GLY A 352 -10.96 -14.88 -12.30
N THR A 353 -12.25 -14.69 -12.64
CA THR A 353 -12.65 -14.11 -13.93
C THR A 353 -12.43 -12.60 -14.03
N GLU A 354 -12.00 -11.96 -12.95
CA GLU A 354 -11.70 -10.52 -12.86
C GLU A 354 -12.84 -9.62 -13.37
N GLY A 355 -14.08 -10.10 -13.25
CA GLY A 355 -15.29 -9.41 -13.72
C GLY A 355 -15.38 -9.28 -15.25
N TRP A 356 -14.77 -10.19 -16.00
CA TRP A 356 -15.08 -10.42 -17.42
C TRP A 356 -16.35 -11.26 -17.57
N ALA A 357 -17.05 -11.04 -18.69
CA ALA A 357 -18.24 -11.75 -19.12
C ALA A 357 -18.00 -12.38 -20.51
N GLY A 358 -18.92 -13.25 -20.94
CA GLY A 358 -18.93 -13.78 -22.31
C GLY A 358 -20.27 -13.54 -23.01
N GLY A 359 -20.23 -13.47 -24.34
CA GLY A 359 -21.39 -13.30 -25.21
C GLY A 359 -21.45 -14.39 -26.27
N THR A 360 -22.64 -14.95 -26.50
CA THR A 360 -22.85 -16.12 -27.38
C THR A 360 -22.02 -17.35 -26.94
N ILE A 361 -21.95 -17.63 -25.64
CA ILE A 361 -21.18 -18.76 -25.07
C ILE A 361 -22.11 -19.91 -24.66
N SER A 362 -21.58 -21.14 -24.63
CA SER A 362 -22.26 -22.33 -24.10
C SER A 362 -21.83 -22.68 -22.67
N GLY A 363 -20.68 -22.14 -22.21
CA GLY A 363 -20.19 -22.30 -20.85
C GLY A 363 -19.17 -21.21 -20.45
N GLY A 364 -19.07 -20.95 -19.15
CA GLY A 364 -18.15 -19.96 -18.58
C GLY A 364 -18.74 -18.54 -18.43
N PRO A 365 -17.89 -17.51 -18.28
CA PRO A 365 -16.44 -17.60 -18.17
C PRO A 365 -15.96 -18.21 -16.84
N TRP A 366 -14.81 -18.86 -16.87
CA TRP A 366 -14.08 -19.37 -15.70
C TRP A 366 -12.63 -18.90 -15.73
N SER A 367 -11.99 -18.76 -14.57
CA SER A 367 -10.53 -18.86 -14.50
C SER A 367 -10.16 -20.34 -14.41
N THR A 368 -9.16 -20.77 -15.19
CA THR A 368 -8.81 -22.18 -15.38
C THR A 368 -7.30 -22.36 -15.45
N THR A 369 -6.81 -23.52 -15.04
CA THR A 369 -5.42 -23.96 -15.25
C THR A 369 -5.25 -24.85 -16.50
N ALA A 370 -6.32 -25.05 -17.29
CA ALA A 370 -6.28 -25.89 -18.49
C ALA A 370 -5.32 -25.37 -19.58
N TRP A 371 -5.11 -24.05 -19.62
CA TRP A 371 -4.10 -23.37 -20.41
C TRP A 371 -3.77 -22.02 -19.76
N ALA A 372 -2.55 -21.52 -19.96
CA ALA A 372 -2.13 -20.17 -19.63
C ALA A 372 -0.97 -19.74 -20.54
N SER A 373 -0.85 -18.46 -20.88
CA SER A 373 0.32 -17.88 -21.56
C SER A 373 1.36 -17.34 -20.58
N LYS A 374 0.92 -17.03 -19.36
CA LYS A 374 1.68 -16.45 -18.27
C LYS A 374 1.23 -17.09 -16.96
N ASN A 375 2.15 -17.27 -16.02
CA ASN A 375 1.84 -17.85 -14.71
C ASN A 375 1.11 -19.21 -14.80
N THR A 376 -0.13 -19.33 -14.30
CA THR A 376 -0.83 -20.61 -14.09
C THR A 376 -2.29 -20.63 -14.50
N HIS A 377 -2.95 -19.48 -14.70
CA HIS A 377 -4.36 -19.38 -15.05
C HIS A 377 -4.59 -18.62 -16.37
N SER A 378 -5.78 -18.81 -16.95
CA SER A 378 -6.33 -17.94 -17.98
C SER A 378 -7.85 -17.86 -17.86
N LEU A 379 -8.48 -16.91 -18.55
CA LEU A 379 -9.92 -16.86 -18.72
C LEU A 379 -10.34 -17.85 -19.80
N GLN A 380 -11.26 -18.77 -19.52
CA GLN A 380 -11.85 -19.72 -20.46
C GLN A 380 -13.34 -19.45 -20.65
N VAL A 381 -13.83 -19.56 -21.89
CA VAL A 381 -15.25 -19.84 -22.20
C VAL A 381 -15.36 -21.01 -23.16
N ASP A 382 -16.51 -21.67 -23.16
CA ASP A 382 -16.88 -22.63 -24.19
C ASP A 382 -17.82 -21.94 -25.20
N ILE A 383 -17.55 -22.12 -26.49
CA ILE A 383 -18.31 -21.52 -27.60
C ILE A 383 -19.06 -22.58 -28.41
N PRO A 384 -20.37 -22.39 -28.70
CA PRO A 384 -21.15 -23.29 -29.55
C PRO A 384 -20.81 -23.00 -31.02
N MET A 385 -19.98 -23.84 -31.64
CA MET A 385 -19.41 -23.56 -32.95
C MET A 385 -20.40 -23.84 -34.09
N ALA A 386 -20.60 -22.85 -34.96
CA ALA A 386 -21.29 -22.97 -36.24
C ALA A 386 -20.84 -21.86 -37.20
N SER A 387 -20.46 -22.22 -38.42
CA SER A 387 -19.97 -21.31 -39.49
C SER A 387 -20.64 -19.91 -39.50
N GLY A 388 -19.85 -18.87 -39.27
CA GLY A 388 -20.29 -17.47 -39.23
C GLY A 388 -20.81 -16.97 -37.87
N SER A 389 -20.85 -17.82 -36.85
CA SER A 389 -21.24 -17.43 -35.48
C SER A 389 -20.17 -16.54 -34.86
N ALA A 390 -20.62 -15.53 -34.10
CA ALA A 390 -19.75 -14.57 -33.42
C ALA A 390 -19.89 -14.69 -31.91
N HIS A 391 -18.75 -14.82 -31.24
CA HIS A 391 -18.64 -15.01 -29.79
C HIS A 391 -17.75 -13.94 -29.18
N TYR A 392 -17.91 -13.68 -27.89
CA TYR A 392 -17.23 -12.58 -27.22
C TYR A 392 -16.75 -12.99 -25.83
N MET A 393 -15.57 -12.49 -25.45
CA MET A 393 -15.10 -12.42 -24.07
C MET A 393 -14.75 -10.97 -23.80
N TYR A 394 -15.36 -10.34 -22.80
CA TYR A 394 -15.27 -8.89 -22.66
C TYR A 394 -15.42 -8.40 -21.22
N LYS A 395 -14.91 -7.21 -20.95
CA LYS A 395 -15.16 -6.47 -19.71
C LYS A 395 -15.84 -5.14 -20.03
N THR A 396 -16.98 -4.88 -19.41
CA THR A 396 -17.67 -3.58 -19.45
C THR A 396 -17.27 -2.72 -18.25
N GLY A 397 -17.39 -1.39 -18.40
CA GLY A 397 -17.14 -0.45 -17.33
C GLY A 397 -17.06 0.99 -17.83
N THR A 398 -16.26 1.81 -17.16
CA THR A 398 -15.74 3.06 -17.73
C THR A 398 -14.28 3.13 -17.33
N PHE A 399 -13.40 3.15 -18.33
CA PHE A 399 -11.95 3.08 -18.16
C PHE A 399 -11.29 4.23 -18.89
N ASN A 400 -10.29 4.84 -18.25
CA ASN A 400 -9.43 5.85 -18.85
C ASN A 400 -8.05 5.22 -19.11
N VAL A 401 -7.68 5.12 -20.38
CA VAL A 401 -6.44 4.52 -20.90
C VAL A 401 -5.51 5.59 -21.51
N THR A 402 -5.68 6.84 -21.10
CA THR A 402 -4.82 7.95 -21.51
C THR A 402 -3.38 7.67 -21.12
N GLY A 403 -2.43 8.01 -22.00
CA GLY A 403 -1.02 7.71 -21.81
C GLY A 403 -0.57 6.33 -22.32
N PHE A 404 -1.47 5.51 -22.85
CA PHE A 404 -1.16 4.23 -23.51
C PHE A 404 -1.52 4.26 -25.00
N ASN A 405 -0.67 3.68 -25.85
CA ASN A 405 -0.88 3.63 -27.31
C ASN A 405 -1.37 2.27 -27.81
N GLN A 406 -1.29 1.22 -27.00
CA GLN A 406 -1.69 -0.13 -27.40
C GLN A 406 -2.46 -0.83 -26.28
N LEU A 407 -3.46 -1.63 -26.65
CA LEU A 407 -4.00 -2.72 -25.84
C LEU A 407 -3.50 -4.03 -26.43
N ARG A 408 -3.12 -4.99 -25.59
CA ARG A 408 -2.59 -6.30 -26.00
C ARG A 408 -3.28 -7.42 -25.23
N ALA A 409 -3.33 -8.61 -25.82
CA ALA A 409 -3.87 -9.83 -25.20
C ALA A 409 -3.28 -11.08 -25.88
N THR A 410 -3.09 -12.16 -25.13
CA THR A 410 -2.81 -13.49 -25.68
C THR A 410 -4.12 -14.28 -25.79
N VAL A 411 -4.35 -14.94 -26.92
CA VAL A 411 -5.55 -15.75 -27.19
C VAL A 411 -5.14 -17.16 -27.63
N HIS A 412 -5.85 -18.18 -27.16
CA HIS A 412 -5.61 -19.58 -27.52
C HIS A 412 -6.92 -20.34 -27.76
N GLY A 413 -6.88 -21.35 -28.64
CA GLY A 413 -7.99 -22.27 -28.91
C GLY A 413 -7.67 -23.69 -28.42
N SER A 414 -8.65 -24.39 -27.85
CA SER A 414 -8.46 -25.75 -27.33
C SER A 414 -7.92 -26.75 -28.36
N THR A 415 -7.33 -27.83 -27.87
CA THR A 415 -6.91 -29.00 -28.67
C THR A 415 -8.09 -29.78 -29.27
N TRP A 416 -9.31 -29.49 -28.85
CA TRP A 416 -10.56 -30.14 -29.27
C TRP A 416 -11.58 -29.10 -29.77
N GLY A 417 -12.52 -29.57 -30.59
CA GLY A 417 -13.59 -28.76 -31.18
C GLY A 417 -13.52 -28.70 -32.71
N GLY A 418 -14.66 -28.45 -33.35
CA GLY A 418 -14.76 -28.42 -34.81
C GLY A 418 -14.39 -27.05 -35.38
N TYR A 419 -13.09 -26.74 -35.43
CA TYR A 419 -12.60 -25.43 -35.90
C TYR A 419 -12.82 -25.13 -37.38
N GLY A 420 -13.26 -26.09 -38.20
CA GLY A 420 -13.49 -25.86 -39.64
C GLY A 420 -12.22 -25.40 -40.35
N SER A 421 -12.30 -24.31 -41.11
CA SER A 421 -11.13 -23.65 -41.71
C SER A 421 -10.41 -22.65 -40.78
N GLY A 422 -10.75 -22.62 -39.49
CA GLY A 422 -10.13 -21.79 -38.45
C GLY A 422 -11.14 -20.98 -37.63
N LEU A 423 -10.66 -20.38 -36.55
CA LEU A 423 -11.38 -19.41 -35.74
C LEU A 423 -10.76 -18.03 -35.94
N GLY A 424 -11.54 -17.10 -36.49
CA GLY A 424 -11.13 -15.70 -36.60
C GLY A 424 -11.15 -15.04 -35.23
N VAL A 425 -10.11 -14.29 -34.88
CA VAL A 425 -9.97 -13.61 -33.59
C VAL A 425 -9.50 -12.17 -33.77
N LYS A 426 -10.02 -11.26 -32.94
CA LYS A 426 -9.55 -9.87 -32.87
C LYS A 426 -9.80 -9.24 -31.50
N LEU A 427 -8.90 -8.34 -31.11
CA LEU A 427 -8.97 -7.54 -29.88
C LEU A 427 -9.67 -6.22 -30.19
N TYR A 428 -10.61 -5.78 -29.35
CA TYR A 428 -11.42 -4.60 -29.59
C TYR A 428 -11.63 -3.72 -28.36
N VAL A 429 -12.04 -2.46 -28.61
CA VAL A 429 -12.58 -1.53 -27.62
C VAL A 429 -13.89 -0.89 -28.13
N LYS A 430 -14.80 -0.57 -27.22
CA LYS A 430 -15.90 0.38 -27.43
C LYS A 430 -15.60 1.65 -26.61
N TYR A 431 -15.75 2.83 -27.20
CA TYR A 431 -15.36 4.10 -26.55
C TYR A 431 -16.34 5.26 -26.81
N GLY A 432 -16.24 6.30 -25.97
CA GLY A 432 -17.08 7.49 -26.04
C GLY A 432 -18.53 7.24 -25.59
N SER A 433 -19.37 8.28 -25.67
CA SER A 433 -20.81 8.18 -25.37
C SER A 433 -21.57 7.23 -26.30
N ASN A 434 -21.09 7.08 -27.54
CA ASN A 434 -21.78 6.38 -28.61
C ASN A 434 -21.32 4.91 -28.77
N TYR A 435 -20.47 4.41 -27.85
CA TYR A 435 -19.88 3.07 -27.91
C TYR A 435 -19.19 2.79 -29.27
N ALA A 436 -18.47 3.79 -29.80
CA ALA A 436 -17.74 3.69 -31.05
C ALA A 436 -16.71 2.55 -30.98
N TRP A 437 -16.61 1.76 -32.05
CA TRP A 437 -15.83 0.52 -32.07
C TRP A 437 -14.47 0.71 -32.77
N LYS A 438 -13.39 0.20 -32.18
CA LYS A 438 -12.09 0.01 -32.85
C LYS A 438 -11.54 -1.38 -32.52
N ASP A 439 -10.94 -2.06 -33.49
CA ASP A 439 -10.35 -3.38 -33.33
C ASP A 439 -9.01 -3.57 -34.06
N SER A 440 -8.33 -4.67 -33.76
CA SER A 440 -7.00 -5.02 -34.26
C SER A 440 -6.95 -5.50 -35.71
N GLY A 441 -8.09 -5.60 -36.39
CA GLY A 441 -8.25 -6.45 -37.57
C GLY A 441 -8.30 -7.94 -37.20
N TRP A 442 -8.79 -8.76 -38.13
CA TRP A 442 -8.89 -10.21 -37.96
C TRP A 442 -7.53 -10.91 -38.13
N ALA A 443 -7.23 -11.81 -37.20
CA ALA A 443 -6.27 -12.89 -37.37
C ALA A 443 -7.00 -14.25 -37.25
N THR A 444 -6.31 -15.37 -37.48
CA THR A 444 -6.91 -16.71 -37.43
C THR A 444 -6.07 -17.65 -36.58
N ILE A 445 -6.72 -18.43 -35.71
CA ILE A 445 -6.12 -19.57 -34.99
C ILE A 445 -6.85 -20.88 -35.36
N GLY A 446 -6.16 -22.00 -35.21
CA GLY A 446 -6.77 -23.34 -35.27
C GLY A 446 -6.87 -23.97 -33.89
N ALA A 447 -7.23 -25.26 -33.85
CA ALA A 447 -7.09 -26.07 -32.63
C ALA A 447 -5.65 -26.01 -32.11
N ASN A 448 -5.47 -25.82 -30.80
CA ASN A 448 -4.19 -25.61 -30.13
C ASN A 448 -3.38 -24.38 -30.62
N GLY A 449 -3.99 -23.48 -31.39
CA GLY A 449 -3.33 -22.27 -31.91
C GLY A 449 -3.31 -21.15 -30.88
N THR A 450 -2.15 -20.51 -30.69
CA THR A 450 -1.96 -19.32 -29.84
C THR A 450 -1.59 -18.12 -30.68
N ILE A 451 -2.10 -16.93 -30.32
CA ILE A 451 -1.72 -15.66 -30.95
C ILE A 451 -1.66 -14.52 -29.94
N ASN A 452 -0.71 -13.61 -30.14
CA ASN A 452 -0.65 -12.33 -29.44
C ASN A 452 -1.32 -11.26 -30.29
N LEU A 453 -2.40 -10.68 -29.79
CA LEU A 453 -3.13 -9.59 -30.44
C LEU A 453 -2.63 -8.25 -29.92
N THR A 454 -2.58 -7.25 -30.81
CA THR A 454 -2.24 -5.86 -30.47
C THR A 454 -3.21 -4.94 -31.19
N LEU A 455 -3.85 -4.07 -30.41
CA LEU A 455 -4.77 -3.03 -30.88
C LEU A 455 -4.13 -1.67 -30.63
N ASP A 456 -3.87 -0.94 -31.70
CA ASP A 456 -3.50 0.47 -31.62
C ASP A 456 -4.67 1.31 -31.07
N LEU A 457 -4.39 2.16 -30.08
CA LEU A 457 -5.33 3.06 -29.42
C LEU A 457 -5.20 4.52 -29.90
N THR A 458 -4.36 4.84 -30.89
CA THR A 458 -4.30 6.20 -31.44
C THR A 458 -5.65 6.61 -32.06
N GLY A 459 -5.99 7.89 -31.98
CA GLY A 459 -7.21 8.45 -32.58
C GLY A 459 -8.56 8.12 -31.92
N ILE A 460 -8.59 7.46 -30.76
CA ILE A 460 -9.84 7.22 -29.99
C ILE A 460 -9.96 8.13 -28.77
N ASP A 461 -11.17 8.24 -28.21
CA ASP A 461 -11.37 8.82 -26.88
C ASP A 461 -10.86 7.85 -25.80
N LYS A 462 -9.58 7.97 -25.49
CA LYS A 462 -8.91 7.19 -24.45
C LYS A 462 -9.42 7.49 -23.03
N THR A 463 -10.17 8.56 -22.82
CA THR A 463 -10.68 8.91 -21.47
C THR A 463 -11.92 8.10 -21.07
N ASN A 464 -12.56 7.44 -22.05
CA ASN A 464 -13.92 6.95 -21.92
C ASN A 464 -14.13 5.62 -22.67
N ILE A 465 -13.25 4.64 -22.43
CA ILE A 465 -13.48 3.26 -22.89
C ILE A 465 -14.64 2.68 -22.09
N LYS A 466 -15.63 2.10 -22.77
CA LYS A 466 -16.83 1.48 -22.17
C LYS A 466 -16.76 -0.03 -22.09
N GLU A 467 -16.03 -0.64 -23.01
CA GLU A 467 -15.87 -2.07 -23.12
C GLU A 467 -14.56 -2.39 -23.82
N TYR A 468 -13.93 -3.50 -23.46
CA TYR A 468 -12.86 -4.11 -24.25
C TYR A 468 -12.95 -5.62 -24.17
N GLY A 469 -12.42 -6.32 -25.16
CA GLY A 469 -12.54 -7.76 -25.22
C GLY A 469 -11.97 -8.38 -26.49
N ILE A 470 -12.17 -9.69 -26.60
CA ILE A 470 -11.89 -10.47 -27.80
C ILE A 470 -13.22 -10.80 -28.48
N GLN A 471 -13.29 -10.56 -29.79
CA GLN A 471 -14.33 -11.11 -30.65
C GLN A 471 -13.76 -12.31 -31.40
N PHE A 472 -14.52 -13.40 -31.38
CA PHE A 472 -14.27 -14.63 -32.14
C PHE A 472 -15.30 -14.74 -33.26
N ILE A 473 -14.92 -15.28 -34.41
CA ILE A 473 -15.86 -15.64 -35.49
C ILE A 473 -15.49 -16.99 -36.11
N ASP A 474 -16.46 -17.89 -36.15
CA ASP A 474 -16.31 -19.22 -36.73
C ASP A 474 -16.19 -19.16 -38.25
N ALA A 475 -15.16 -19.79 -38.81
CA ALA A 475 -15.02 -19.89 -40.27
C ALA A 475 -15.88 -21.01 -40.87
N SER A 476 -15.76 -21.19 -42.18
CA SER A 476 -16.47 -22.24 -42.92
C SER A 476 -16.21 -23.63 -42.35
N ASN A 477 -17.26 -24.45 -42.31
CA ASN A 477 -17.24 -25.83 -41.79
C ASN A 477 -16.98 -25.97 -40.28
N SER A 478 -17.02 -24.88 -39.50
CA SER A 478 -16.96 -24.97 -38.04
C SER A 478 -18.24 -25.59 -37.45
N SER A 479 -18.11 -26.43 -36.43
CA SER A 479 -19.23 -27.18 -35.82
C SER A 479 -18.95 -27.67 -34.39
N GLY A 480 -20.02 -27.84 -33.60
CA GLY A 480 -19.97 -28.48 -32.29
C GLY A 480 -19.71 -27.49 -31.15
N THR A 481 -18.65 -27.71 -30.38
CA THR A 481 -18.22 -26.83 -29.28
C THR A 481 -16.70 -26.86 -29.18
N ALA A 482 -16.09 -25.75 -28.77
CA ALA A 482 -14.68 -25.65 -28.42
C ALA A 482 -14.51 -24.74 -27.21
N SER A 483 -13.40 -24.85 -26.49
CA SER A 483 -13.00 -23.85 -25.50
C SER A 483 -12.04 -22.83 -26.13
N VAL A 484 -12.19 -21.57 -25.74
CA VAL A 484 -11.25 -20.50 -26.10
C VAL A 484 -10.78 -19.78 -24.85
N TYR A 485 -9.53 -19.35 -24.91
CA TYR A 485 -8.81 -18.82 -23.75
C TYR A 485 -8.27 -17.42 -24.05
N VAL A 486 -8.28 -16.56 -23.04
CA VAL A 486 -7.67 -15.22 -23.07
C VAL A 486 -6.82 -15.05 -21.81
N ASP A 487 -5.61 -14.54 -22.00
CA ASP A 487 -4.65 -14.32 -20.92
C ASP A 487 -3.76 -13.11 -21.23
N ASN A 488 -3.11 -12.56 -20.19
CA ASN A 488 -2.12 -11.49 -20.26
C ASN A 488 -2.66 -10.32 -21.11
N VAL A 489 -3.80 -9.78 -20.70
CA VAL A 489 -4.40 -8.58 -21.30
C VAL A 489 -3.76 -7.37 -20.65
N TYR A 490 -3.12 -6.47 -21.40
CA TYR A 490 -2.43 -5.30 -20.82
C TYR A 490 -2.34 -4.10 -21.76
N LEU A 491 -2.18 -2.91 -21.18
CA LEU A 491 -1.86 -1.68 -21.91
C LEU A 491 -0.35 -1.51 -22.12
N TRP A 492 0.04 -0.97 -23.28
CA TRP A 492 1.42 -0.79 -23.69
C TRP A 492 1.62 0.53 -24.47
N ASN A 493 2.87 0.96 -24.68
CA ASN A 493 3.25 2.16 -25.45
C ASN A 493 4.15 1.86 -26.65
#